data_AF-W4RJZ9-F1
#
_entry.id   AF-W4RJZ9-F1
#
_cell.length_a   1.000
_cell.length_b   1.000
_cell.length_c   1.000
_cell.angle_alpha   90.00
_cell.angle_beta   90.00
_cell.angle_gamma   90.00
#
_symmetry.space_group_name_H-M   'P 1'
#
loop_
_entity.id
_entity.type
_entity.pdbx_description
1 polymer ?
#
loop_
_entity_poly.entity_id
_entity_poly.type
_entity_poly.pdbx_seq_one_letter_code
_entity_poly.pdbx_strand_id
1 'polypeptide(L)' 'MLEKTLNDVLEADEVPACNEIQCGWAASHSLEGAKEIAAKMLAKKDEWRQVFAE' A
#
# COMPACT_ATOMS: atom_id res chain seq x y z
N MET A 1 -13.71 -2.67 2.88
CA MET A 1 -12.65 -3.60 2.40
C MET A 1 -11.34 -2.85 2.21
N LEU A 2 -11.22 -1.94 1.23
CA LEU A 2 -9.96 -1.24 0.92
C LEU A 2 -9.30 -0.52 2.12
N GLU A 3 -10.07 0.25 2.88
CA GLU A 3 -9.57 0.90 4.10
C GLU A 3 -8.95 -0.10 5.08
N LYS A 4 -9.64 -1.21 5.36
CA LYS A 4 -9.13 -2.24 6.25
C LYS A 4 -7.82 -2.80 5.71
N THR A 5 -7.78 -3.15 4.42
CA THR A 5 -6.57 -3.67 3.77
C THR A 5 -5.40 -2.68 3.83
N LEU A 6 -5.64 -1.38 3.64
CA LEU A 6 -4.58 -0.38 3.74
C LEU A 6 -4.09 -0.20 5.18
N ASN A 7 -4.97 -0.28 6.18
CA ASN A 7 -4.53 -0.31 7.58
C ASN A 7 -3.69 -1.58 7.88
N ASP A 8 -4.07 -2.74 7.33
CA ASP A 8 -3.28 -3.97 7.48
C ASP A 8 -1.87 -3.81 6.84
N VAL A 9 -1.72 -3.01 5.77
CA VAL A 9 -0.41 -2.69 5.17
C VAL A 9 0.45 -1.81 6.09
N LEU A 10 -0.15 -0.87 6.82
CA LEU A 10 0.59 -0.01 7.76
C LEU A 10 1.23 -0.82 8.90
N GLU A 11 0.56 -1.89 9.31
CA GLU A 11 1.03 -2.79 10.37
C GLU A 11 1.94 -3.92 9.86
N ALA A 12 2.19 -4.02 8.54
CA ALA A 12 3.02 -5.09 7.99
C ALA A 12 4.50 -4.90 8.35
N ASP A 13 5.20 -5.97 8.75
CA ASP A 13 6.63 -5.92 9.08
C ASP A 13 7.56 -6.27 7.91
N GLU A 14 7.02 -6.80 6.82
CA GLU A 14 7.76 -7.18 5.62
C GLU A 14 6.93 -7.07 4.34
N VAL A 15 7.60 -7.05 3.19
CA VAL A 15 6.94 -7.25 1.89
C VAL A 15 6.82 -8.75 1.63
N PRO A 16 5.61 -9.32 1.61
CA PRO A 16 5.45 -10.75 1.43
C PRO A 16 5.98 -11.19 0.05
N ALA A 17 6.60 -12.37 0.01
CA ALA A 17 7.17 -12.96 -1.21
C ALA A 17 8.26 -12.10 -1.89
N CYS A 18 8.92 -11.20 -1.15
CA CYS A 18 10.05 -10.39 -1.62
C CYS A 18 11.35 -11.23 -1.71
N ASN A 19 11.37 -12.23 -2.58
CA ASN A 19 12.52 -13.09 -2.87
C ASN A 19 12.54 -13.52 -4.35
N GLU A 20 13.68 -14.01 -4.84
CA GLU A 20 13.90 -14.33 -6.26
C GLU A 20 13.09 -15.54 -6.77
N ILE A 21 12.60 -16.39 -5.86
CA ILE A 21 11.80 -17.57 -6.23
C ILE A 21 10.37 -17.15 -6.56
N GLN A 22 9.83 -16.16 -5.85
CA GLN A 22 8.42 -15.79 -5.90
C GLN A 22 8.17 -14.43 -6.58
N CYS A 23 9.19 -13.60 -6.77
CA CYS A 23 9.10 -12.29 -7.40
C CYS A 23 10.14 -12.15 -8.52
N GLY A 24 9.69 -11.75 -9.72
CA GLY A 24 10.56 -11.52 -10.86
C GLY A 24 11.55 -10.36 -10.69
N TRP A 25 11.35 -9.50 -9.68
CA TRP A 25 12.30 -8.43 -9.34
C TRP A 25 12.27 -8.06 -7.85
N ALA A 26 12.66 -9.00 -6.99
CA ALA A 26 12.64 -8.83 -5.53
C ALA A 26 13.42 -7.60 -5.03
N ALA A 27 14.54 -7.26 -5.67
CA ALA A 27 15.40 -6.16 -5.26
C ALA A 27 14.76 -4.75 -5.38
N SER A 28 13.63 -4.62 -6.07
CA SER A 28 12.99 -3.31 -6.35
C SER A 28 11.93 -2.90 -5.31
N HIS A 29 11.74 -3.67 -4.23
CA HIS A 29 10.72 -3.42 -3.23
C HIS A 29 11.16 -2.47 -2.11
N SER A 30 10.18 -1.77 -1.51
CA SER A 30 10.35 -0.96 -0.30
C SER A 30 9.08 -1.04 0.56
N LEU A 31 9.19 -1.59 1.77
CA LEU A 31 8.10 -1.63 2.73
C LEU A 31 7.70 -0.22 3.18
N GLU A 32 8.68 0.59 3.56
CA GLU A 32 8.48 1.97 4.01
C GLU A 32 7.77 2.82 2.95
N GLY A 33 8.20 2.69 1.68
CA GLY A 33 7.54 3.40 0.57
C GLY A 33 6.10 2.95 0.36
N ALA A 34 5.81 1.65 0.51
CA ALA A 34 4.45 1.14 0.44
C ALA A 34 3.57 1.68 1.59
N LYS A 35 4.09 1.72 2.83
CA LYS A 35 3.40 2.31 3.98
C LYS A 35 3.13 3.79 3.79
N GLU A 36 4.08 4.54 3.28
CA GLU A 36 3.92 5.98 3.00
C GLU A 36 2.76 6.23 2.02
N ILE A 37 2.69 5.47 0.93
CA ILE A 37 1.63 5.60 -0.07
C ILE A 37 0.27 5.13 0.50
N ALA A 38 0.25 4.05 1.28
CA ALA A 38 -0.96 3.58 1.94
C ALA A 38 -1.53 4.63 2.91
N ALA A 39 -0.67 5.24 3.73
CA ALA A 39 -1.04 6.32 4.65
C ALA A 39 -1.59 7.54 3.89
N LYS A 40 -0.95 7.94 2.79
CA LYS A 40 -1.44 9.02 1.91
C LYS A 40 -2.82 8.73 1.34
N MET A 41 -3.08 7.49 0.89
CA MET A 41 -4.39 7.09 0.38
C MET A 41 -5.46 7.11 1.48
N LEU A 42 -5.14 6.58 2.67
CA LEU A 42 -6.04 6.61 3.84
C LEU A 42 -6.38 8.04 4.29
N ALA A 43 -5.42 8.97 4.24
CA ALA A 43 -5.65 10.37 4.60
C ALA A 43 -6.71 11.08 3.72
N LYS A 44 -6.97 10.54 2.53
CA LYS A 44 -7.95 11.04 1.55
C LYS A 44 -9.20 10.18 1.43
N LYS A 45 -9.46 9.32 2.42
CA LYS A 45 -10.57 8.36 2.42
C LYS A 45 -11.93 8.96 2.10
N ASP A 46 -12.24 10.11 2.65
CA ASP A 46 -13.55 10.74 2.48
C ASP A 46 -13.81 11.18 1.03
N GLU A 47 -12.74 11.35 0.24
CA GLU A 47 -12.79 11.78 -1.16
C GLU A 47 -12.81 10.60 -2.15
N TRP A 48 -12.62 9.34 -1.70
CA TRP A 48 -12.40 8.19 -2.61
C TRP A 48 -13.52 7.95 -3.63
N ARG A 49 -14.75 8.36 -3.33
CA ARG A 49 -15.90 8.20 -4.23
C ARG A 49 -16.07 9.38 -5.18
N GLN A 50 -15.38 10.50 -4.92
CA GLN A 50 -15.41 11.69 -5.76
C GLN A 50 -14.34 11.58 -6.83
N VAL A 51 -14.76 11.13 -8.02
CA VAL A 51 -13.84 10.88 -9.15
C VAL A 51 -13.52 12.17 -9.91
N PHE A 52 -14.46 13.12 -9.95
CA PHE A 52 -14.33 14.39 -10.66
C PHE A 52 -14.27 15.55 -9.66
N ALA A 53 -13.49 16.58 -10.00
CA ALA A 53 -13.54 17.86 -9.31
C ALA A 53 -14.91 18.53 -9.52
N GLU A 54 -15.31 19.37 -8.57
CA GLU A 54 -16.41 20.33 -8.78
C GLU A 54 -16.00 21.44 -9.77
#